data_AF-A0AA84Z5M4-F1
#
_entry.id   AF-A0AA84Z5M4-F1
#
_cell.length_a   1.000
_cell.length_b   1.000
_cell.length_c   1.000
_cell.angle_alpha   90.00
_cell.angle_beta   90.00
_cell.angle_gamma   90.00
#
_symmetry.space_group_name_H-M   'P 1'
#
loop_
_entity.id
_entity.type
_entity.pdbx_description
1 polymer ?
#
loop_
_entity_poly.entity_id
_entity_poly.type
_entity_poly.pdbx_seq_one_letter_code
_entity_poly.pdbx_strand_id
1 'polypeptide(L)'
;MKAVHRTNPNGVVFLGDLLDTGDISLNSDFIHATSRFRKIFLSENDLFVFLTPGDNDIGGEGNLITPKTLTRFFANLPVNYGNYKYKFVNFYSDYRKPEIRPKISDENSDEINVYISHFPVISQEYVQFPLNLLKANASLSIHGHLHRSQIIHWKNTKNSENTQSNVVWIQTPQLSSISSQPFSFKLNDSLKLLETKEEYTHVNQVKVYGELISIGVPSCTYRSGYPHISGIGLLQLYKNKSIVYTVLPLYNRYCTIFIYCLFITIFIGLKFIFYCSNILSKFKFWRKIFLLTTIILLLLLIFIECEVFVQIGKVF
;
A
#
# COMPACT_ATOMS: atom_id res chain seq x y z
N MET A 1 4.87 -11.01 -8.28
CA MET A 1 4.82 -12.00 -9.38
C MET A 1 3.45 -12.61 -9.64
N LYS A 2 2.82 -13.42 -8.76
CA LYS A 2 1.52 -14.05 -9.13
C LYS A 2 0.41 -13.06 -9.54
N ALA A 3 0.28 -11.90 -8.89
CA ALA A 3 -0.68 -10.88 -9.29
C ALA A 3 -0.34 -10.28 -10.66
N VAL A 4 0.91 -9.81 -10.84
CA VAL A 4 1.44 -9.28 -12.11
C VAL A 4 1.23 -10.28 -13.26
N HIS A 5 1.61 -11.55 -13.10
CA HIS A 5 1.41 -12.57 -14.13
C HIS A 5 -0.07 -12.84 -14.44
N ARG A 6 -0.96 -12.73 -13.44
CA ARG A 6 -2.40 -13.00 -13.63
C ARG A 6 -3.15 -11.81 -14.22
N THR A 7 -2.70 -10.59 -13.97
CA THR A 7 -3.36 -9.38 -14.47
C THR A 7 -2.72 -8.81 -15.72
N ASN A 8 -1.51 -9.27 -16.08
CA ASN A 8 -0.74 -8.83 -17.24
C ASN A 8 -0.72 -7.29 -17.39
N PRO A 9 -0.32 -6.54 -16.35
CA PRO A 9 -0.44 -5.09 -16.35
C PRO A 9 0.60 -4.47 -17.30
N ASN A 10 0.31 -3.26 -17.79
CA ASN A 10 1.31 -2.50 -18.56
C ASN A 10 2.41 -1.87 -17.68
N GLY A 11 2.23 -1.88 -16.37
CA GLY A 11 3.20 -1.38 -15.41
C GLY A 11 2.74 -1.54 -13.96
N VAL A 12 3.63 -1.25 -13.02
CA VAL A 12 3.42 -1.33 -11.57
C VAL A 12 3.83 -0.02 -10.92
N VAL A 13 3.01 0.44 -9.98
CA VAL A 13 3.29 1.62 -9.16
C VAL A 13 3.50 1.17 -7.72
N PHE A 14 4.65 1.50 -7.15
CA PHE A 14 4.95 1.30 -5.73
C PHE A 14 4.74 2.63 -4.98
N LEU A 15 3.93 2.59 -3.93
CA LEU A 15 3.44 3.77 -3.22
C LEU A 15 4.20 4.05 -1.93
N GLY A 16 5.41 3.52 -1.76
CA GLY A 16 6.26 3.72 -0.57
C GLY A 16 6.17 2.59 0.46
N ASP A 17 6.83 2.79 1.59
CA ASP A 17 7.03 1.82 2.68
C ASP A 17 7.54 0.47 2.17
N LEU A 18 8.63 0.53 1.41
CA LEU A 18 9.30 -0.67 0.92
C LEU A 18 10.17 -1.29 2.02
N LEU A 19 10.65 -0.46 2.93
CA LEU A 19 11.53 -0.78 4.03
C LEU A 19 10.88 -0.37 5.36
N ASP A 20 10.94 -1.22 6.38
CA ASP A 20 10.36 -0.93 7.70
C ASP A 20 11.14 0.16 8.49
N THR A 21 12.44 0.36 8.20
CA THR A 21 13.35 1.30 8.91
C THR A 21 14.41 1.89 7.96
N GLY A 22 14.03 2.08 6.70
CA GLY A 22 14.89 2.58 5.63
C GLY A 22 15.47 3.97 5.92
N ASP A 23 14.77 4.81 6.66
CA ASP A 23 15.18 6.17 7.02
C ASP A 23 16.33 6.21 8.04
N ILE A 24 16.29 5.35 9.07
CA ILE A 24 17.28 5.31 10.16
C ILE A 24 18.35 4.20 10.02
N SER A 25 18.14 3.23 9.12
CA SER A 25 19.07 2.10 8.95
C SER A 25 20.47 2.50 8.45
N LEU A 26 21.45 1.66 8.81
CA LEU A 26 22.80 1.73 8.27
C LEU A 26 22.78 1.53 6.75
N ASN A 27 23.74 2.14 6.05
CA ASN A 27 23.82 2.06 4.58
C ASN A 27 23.91 0.61 4.07
N SER A 28 24.63 -0.26 4.77
CA SER A 28 24.76 -1.68 4.39
C SER A 28 23.41 -2.40 4.41
N ASP A 29 22.62 -2.19 5.46
CA ASP A 29 21.32 -2.84 5.65
C ASP A 29 20.32 -2.34 4.61
N PHE A 30 20.35 -1.02 4.36
CA PHE A 30 19.55 -0.39 3.32
C PHE A 30 19.85 -0.97 1.93
N ILE A 31 21.14 -1.06 1.55
CA ILE A 31 21.56 -1.63 0.26
C ILE A 31 21.15 -3.09 0.14
N HIS A 32 21.33 -3.87 1.21
CA HIS A 32 20.93 -5.27 1.24
C HIS A 32 19.41 -5.43 1.08
N ALA A 33 18.62 -4.64 1.80
CA ALA A 33 17.16 -4.71 1.73
C ALA A 33 16.62 -4.27 0.36
N THR A 34 17.11 -3.17 -0.20
CA THR A 34 16.73 -2.70 -1.54
C THR A 34 17.18 -3.66 -2.65
N SER A 35 18.36 -4.29 -2.53
CA SER A 35 18.82 -5.34 -3.44
C SER A 35 17.86 -6.54 -3.45
N ARG A 36 17.40 -6.99 -2.26
CA ARG A 36 16.39 -8.05 -2.14
C ARG A 36 15.07 -7.63 -2.77
N PHE A 37 14.59 -6.41 -2.50
CA PHE A 37 13.37 -5.88 -3.10
C PHE A 37 13.45 -5.93 -4.63
N ARG A 38 14.54 -5.42 -5.22
CA ARG A 38 14.78 -5.45 -6.67
C ARG A 38 14.71 -6.86 -7.23
N LYS A 39 15.39 -7.81 -6.59
CA LYS A 39 15.42 -9.21 -7.03
C LYS A 39 14.02 -9.86 -7.04
N ILE A 40 13.15 -9.47 -6.11
CA ILE A 40 11.81 -10.07 -5.96
C ILE A 40 10.78 -9.39 -6.86
N PHE A 41 10.85 -8.06 -6.99
CA PHE A 41 9.77 -7.27 -7.58
C PHE A 41 10.12 -6.57 -8.89
N LEU A 42 11.41 -6.37 -9.18
CA LEU A 42 11.90 -5.59 -10.32
C LEU A 42 12.72 -6.44 -11.30
N SER A 43 12.53 -7.76 -11.31
CA SER A 43 13.28 -8.68 -12.16
C SER A 43 12.74 -8.82 -13.59
N GLU A 44 11.58 -8.22 -13.89
CA GLU A 44 10.96 -8.26 -15.23
C GLU A 44 11.42 -7.04 -16.04
N ASN A 45 12.21 -7.28 -17.09
CA ASN A 45 12.93 -6.22 -17.82
C ASN A 45 12.02 -5.27 -18.62
N ASP A 46 10.81 -5.70 -19.00
CA ASP A 46 9.93 -4.93 -19.90
C ASP A 46 8.76 -4.22 -19.18
N LEU A 47 8.64 -4.39 -17.87
CA LEU A 47 7.54 -3.82 -17.09
C LEU A 47 7.84 -2.37 -16.73
N PHE A 48 6.93 -1.45 -17.08
CA PHE A 48 7.02 -0.08 -16.59
C PHE A 48 6.87 -0.06 -15.06
N VAL A 49 7.84 0.51 -14.36
CA VAL A 49 7.77 0.66 -12.89
C VAL A 49 7.88 2.13 -12.52
N PHE A 50 6.90 2.63 -11.77
CA PHE A 50 6.95 3.92 -11.11
C PHE A 50 6.98 3.74 -9.59
N LEU A 51 7.68 4.61 -8.88
CA LEU A 51 7.83 4.49 -7.45
C LEU A 51 7.90 5.85 -6.76
N THR A 52 7.23 5.96 -5.62
CA THR A 52 7.44 7.04 -4.65
C THR A 52 7.91 6.42 -3.33
N PRO A 53 8.87 7.02 -2.61
CA PRO A 53 9.23 6.60 -1.25
C PRO A 53 8.11 6.90 -0.25
N GLY A 54 8.02 6.09 0.80
CA GLY A 54 7.22 6.34 1.99
C GLY A 54 8.03 6.87 3.17
N ASP A 55 7.36 7.09 4.30
CA ASP A 55 8.02 7.65 5.49
C ASP A 55 9.07 6.70 6.07
N ASN A 56 8.79 5.40 6.11
CA ASN A 56 9.76 4.41 6.59
C ASN A 56 10.95 4.25 5.63
N ASP A 57 10.84 4.69 4.38
CA ASP A 57 11.93 4.63 3.41
C ASP A 57 12.93 5.78 3.57
N ILE A 58 12.46 7.00 3.83
CA ILE A 58 13.27 8.23 3.73
C ILE A 58 13.04 9.26 4.85
N GLY A 59 12.12 9.01 5.77
CA GLY A 59 11.58 9.96 6.75
C GLY A 59 10.30 10.64 6.24
N GLY A 60 9.70 11.49 7.07
CA GLY A 60 8.47 12.22 6.74
C GLY A 60 7.45 12.18 7.88
N GLU A 61 7.49 11.11 8.70
CA GLU A 61 6.72 10.99 9.93
C GLU A 61 7.69 10.88 11.11
N GLY A 62 7.75 11.93 11.95
CA GLY A 62 8.68 12.02 13.09
C GLY A 62 10.14 12.29 12.72
N ASN A 63 10.66 11.67 11.66
CA ASN A 63 12.02 11.87 11.15
C ASN A 63 12.05 12.83 9.95
N LEU A 64 13.04 13.72 9.91
CA LEU A 64 13.20 14.66 8.80
C LEU A 64 13.68 13.96 7.53
N ILE A 65 13.08 14.32 6.40
CA ILE A 65 13.59 13.95 5.08
C ILE A 65 14.88 14.72 4.82
N THR A 66 15.95 14.02 4.44
CA THR A 66 17.26 14.64 4.16
C THR A 66 17.70 14.37 2.72
N PRO A 67 18.59 15.21 2.14
CA PRO A 67 19.21 14.91 0.85
C PRO A 67 19.91 13.54 0.83
N LYS A 68 20.45 13.10 1.97
CA LYS A 68 21.10 11.80 2.12
C LYS A 68 20.10 10.64 1.96
N THR A 69 18.97 10.67 2.67
CA THR A 69 17.97 9.59 2.61
C THR A 69 17.35 9.50 1.20
N LEU A 70 17.00 10.64 0.61
CA LEU A 70 16.51 10.71 -0.77
C LEU A 70 17.53 10.18 -1.79
N THR A 71 18.78 10.65 -1.73
CA THR A 71 19.83 10.22 -2.67
C THR A 71 20.09 8.73 -2.54
N ARG A 72 20.20 8.21 -1.31
CA ARG A 72 20.41 6.79 -1.05
C ARG A 72 19.28 5.94 -1.62
N PHE A 73 18.03 6.37 -1.44
CA PHE A 73 16.87 5.65 -1.92
C PHE A 73 16.83 5.55 -3.45
N PHE A 74 16.92 6.68 -4.16
CA PHE A 74 16.87 6.68 -5.62
C PHE A 74 18.13 6.11 -6.29
N ALA A 75 19.30 6.15 -5.63
CA ALA A 75 20.50 5.49 -6.12
C ALA A 75 20.39 3.95 -6.10
N ASN A 76 19.67 3.39 -5.12
CA ASN A 76 19.52 1.94 -4.97
C ASN A 76 18.30 1.39 -5.73
N LEU A 77 17.30 2.22 -6.03
CA LEU A 77 16.08 1.85 -6.76
C LEU A 77 15.95 2.71 -8.03
N PRO A 78 16.73 2.42 -9.09
CA PRO A 78 16.76 3.21 -10.33
C PRO A 78 15.55 2.90 -11.23
N VAL A 79 14.35 3.19 -10.73
CA VAL A 79 13.08 3.08 -11.48
C VAL A 79 12.53 4.46 -11.81
N ASN A 80 11.36 4.55 -12.45
CA ASN A 80 10.76 5.85 -12.77
C ASN A 80 10.17 6.49 -11.50
N TYR A 81 10.36 7.80 -11.36
CA TYR A 81 9.82 8.61 -10.25
C TYR A 81 9.72 10.08 -10.68
N GLY A 82 9.07 10.92 -9.88
CA GLY A 82 8.94 12.34 -10.18
C GLY A 82 7.97 12.59 -11.33
N ASN A 83 8.42 13.35 -12.34
CA ASN A 83 7.63 13.67 -13.51
C ASN A 83 7.99 12.70 -14.63
N TYR A 84 7.06 11.81 -15.00
CA TYR A 84 7.31 10.78 -15.99
C TYR A 84 6.09 10.52 -16.87
N LYS A 85 6.30 10.41 -18.18
CA LYS A 85 5.23 10.08 -19.14
C LYS A 85 5.33 8.63 -19.60
N TYR A 86 4.23 7.91 -19.52
CA TYR A 86 4.10 6.57 -20.07
C TYR A 86 2.80 6.46 -20.88
N LYS A 87 2.94 6.27 -22.19
CA LYS A 87 1.83 6.33 -23.15
C LYS A 87 1.07 7.67 -23.04
N PHE A 88 -0.23 7.64 -22.77
CA PHE A 88 -1.09 8.83 -22.61
C PHE A 88 -1.24 9.26 -21.14
N VAL A 89 -0.43 8.70 -20.23
CA VAL A 89 -0.52 8.99 -18.79
C VAL A 89 0.74 9.71 -18.34
N ASN A 90 0.55 10.85 -17.67
CA ASN A 90 1.61 11.63 -17.05
C ASN A 90 1.55 11.41 -15.54
N PHE A 91 2.63 10.89 -14.98
CA PHE A 91 2.81 10.68 -13.55
C PHE A 91 3.58 11.86 -12.94
N TYR A 92 3.10 12.32 -11.79
CA TYR A 92 3.71 13.40 -11.01
C TYR A 92 3.82 12.94 -9.56
N SER A 93 4.93 13.26 -8.89
CA SER A 93 5.09 13.02 -7.45
C SER A 93 5.78 14.19 -6.76
N ASP A 94 5.76 14.19 -5.43
CA ASP A 94 6.44 15.20 -4.61
C ASP A 94 7.96 15.16 -4.75
N TYR A 95 8.50 13.96 -4.89
CA TYR A 95 9.93 13.75 -5.05
C TYR A 95 10.31 13.83 -6.53
N ARG A 96 10.95 14.92 -6.93
CA ARG A 96 11.34 15.17 -8.33
C ARG A 96 12.84 15.05 -8.53
N LYS A 97 13.26 14.62 -9.72
CA LYS A 97 14.58 14.98 -10.22
C LYS A 97 14.60 16.51 -10.41
N PRO A 98 15.63 17.22 -9.93
CA PRO A 98 15.68 18.69 -9.98
C PRO A 98 15.59 19.30 -11.40
N GLU A 99 15.67 18.50 -12.47
CA GLU A 99 15.93 18.98 -13.82
C GLU A 99 14.75 18.92 -14.80
N ILE A 100 13.61 18.32 -14.44
CA ILE A 100 12.50 18.15 -15.40
C ILE A 100 11.26 18.89 -14.93
N ARG A 101 11.09 20.14 -15.40
CA ARG A 101 9.78 20.79 -15.38
C ARG A 101 8.90 20.11 -16.44
N PRO A 102 7.71 19.62 -16.09
CA PRO A 102 6.79 19.13 -17.09
C PRO A 102 6.33 20.34 -17.92
N LYS A 103 6.45 20.24 -19.25
CA LYS A 103 5.67 21.10 -20.14
C LYS A 103 4.22 20.71 -19.90
N ILE A 104 3.45 21.61 -19.30
CA ILE A 104 2.00 21.47 -19.18
C ILE A 104 1.50 21.35 -20.62
N SER A 105 1.02 20.17 -21.01
CA SER A 105 0.43 19.96 -22.34
C SER A 105 -0.82 20.83 -22.44
N ASP A 106 -0.99 21.49 -23.57
CA ASP A 106 -2.14 22.31 -23.92
C ASP A 106 -3.48 21.62 -23.58
N GLU A 107 -4.50 22.44 -23.31
CA GLU A 107 -5.83 22.08 -22.79
C GLU A 107 -6.64 21.06 -23.62
N ASN A 108 -6.07 20.53 -24.72
CA ASN A 108 -6.69 19.62 -25.70
C ASN A 108 -6.04 18.23 -25.79
N SER A 109 -5.39 17.73 -24.73
CA SER A 109 -4.83 16.38 -24.75
C SER A 109 -5.79 15.34 -24.14
N ASP A 110 -5.93 14.19 -24.81
CA ASP A 110 -6.50 12.95 -24.25
C ASP A 110 -5.61 12.34 -23.14
N GLU A 111 -4.69 13.14 -22.58
CA GLU A 111 -3.74 12.68 -21.58
C GLU A 111 -4.35 12.76 -20.18
N ILE A 112 -3.92 11.84 -19.33
CA ILE A 112 -4.34 11.77 -17.94
C ILE A 112 -3.16 12.13 -17.06
N ASN A 113 -3.32 13.20 -16.28
CA ASN A 113 -2.37 13.58 -15.25
C ASN A 113 -2.73 12.89 -13.94
N VAL A 114 -1.82 12.07 -13.45
CA VAL A 114 -1.96 11.28 -12.21
C VAL A 114 -0.94 11.75 -11.20
N TYR A 115 -1.41 12.12 -10.03
CA TYR A 115 -0.56 12.45 -8.90
C TYR A 115 -0.33 11.23 -8.02
N ILE A 116 0.93 10.90 -7.79
CA ILE A 116 1.38 9.77 -6.97
C ILE A 116 2.06 10.32 -5.73
N SER A 117 1.54 9.97 -4.57
CA SER A 117 2.11 10.34 -3.27
C SER A 117 2.13 9.14 -2.33
N HIS A 118 2.96 9.20 -1.29
CA HIS A 118 2.82 8.23 -0.20
C HIS A 118 1.69 8.65 0.74
N PHE A 119 1.73 9.89 1.21
CA PHE A 119 0.71 10.47 2.06
C PHE A 119 -0.58 10.82 1.30
N PRO A 120 -1.75 10.69 1.94
CA PRO A 120 -3.01 11.13 1.39
C PRO A 120 -3.05 12.66 1.26
N VAL A 121 -3.61 13.17 0.17
CA VAL A 121 -3.91 14.61 -0.02
C VAL A 121 -5.31 14.97 0.47
N ILE A 122 -6.18 13.97 0.59
CA ILE A 122 -7.51 14.07 1.19
C ILE A 122 -7.69 12.89 2.14
N SER A 123 -8.12 13.18 3.36
CA SER A 123 -8.45 12.19 4.39
C SER A 123 -9.77 12.55 5.07
N GLN A 124 -10.16 11.77 6.08
CA GLN A 124 -11.32 12.09 6.93
C GLN A 124 -11.12 13.36 7.75
N GLU A 125 -9.88 13.72 8.03
CA GLU A 125 -9.54 14.80 8.96
C GLU A 125 -9.10 16.08 8.24
N TYR A 126 -8.57 15.97 7.02
CA TYR A 126 -8.02 17.11 6.31
C TYR A 126 -8.10 17.01 4.78
N VAL A 127 -8.03 18.17 4.16
CA VAL A 127 -7.84 18.36 2.71
C VAL A 127 -6.62 19.26 2.55
N GLN A 128 -5.54 18.74 2.00
CA GLN A 128 -4.31 19.49 1.76
C GLN A 128 -3.78 19.17 0.37
N PHE A 129 -3.73 20.17 -0.49
CA PHE A 129 -3.24 20.02 -1.86
C PHE A 129 -1.81 20.53 -1.97
N PRO A 130 -0.80 19.65 -2.13
CA PRO A 130 0.57 20.08 -2.38
C PRO A 130 0.65 20.91 -3.65
N LEU A 131 1.56 21.89 -3.68
CA LEU A 131 1.78 22.71 -4.87
C LEU A 131 2.11 21.87 -6.12
N ASN A 132 2.74 20.72 -5.93
CA ASN A 132 3.07 19.80 -7.02
C ASN A 132 1.83 19.17 -7.64
N LEU A 133 0.83 18.79 -6.84
CA LEU A 133 -0.46 18.30 -7.29
C LEU A 133 -1.21 19.37 -8.08
N LEU A 134 -1.25 20.60 -7.56
CA LEU A 134 -1.92 21.72 -8.22
C LEU A 134 -1.26 22.06 -9.57
N LYS A 135 0.08 22.09 -9.62
CA LYS A 135 0.85 22.33 -10.85
C LYS A 135 0.76 21.20 -11.86
N ALA A 136 0.48 19.97 -11.41
CA ALA A 136 0.32 18.81 -12.29
C ALA A 136 -0.99 18.85 -13.10
N ASN A 137 -1.93 19.73 -12.75
CA ASN A 137 -3.27 19.75 -13.34
C ASN A 137 -3.90 18.34 -13.30
N ALA A 138 -3.74 17.64 -12.17
CA ALA A 138 -4.20 16.28 -11.99
C ALA A 138 -5.66 16.24 -11.57
N SER A 139 -6.39 15.27 -12.11
CA SER A 139 -7.77 14.93 -11.73
C SER A 139 -7.86 13.58 -11.00
N LEU A 140 -6.72 12.86 -10.91
CA LEU A 140 -6.57 11.61 -10.18
C LEU A 140 -5.35 11.70 -9.26
N SER A 141 -5.52 11.32 -8.00
CA SER A 141 -4.43 11.08 -7.05
C SER A 141 -4.47 9.65 -6.52
N ILE A 142 -3.30 9.04 -6.32
CA ILE A 142 -3.15 7.68 -5.81
C ILE A 142 -2.11 7.71 -4.69
N HIS A 143 -2.47 7.16 -3.53
CA HIS A 143 -1.63 7.19 -2.34
C HIS A 143 -1.62 5.89 -1.53
N GLY A 144 -0.62 5.78 -0.66
CA GLY A 144 -0.41 4.68 0.28
C GLY A 144 -0.64 5.13 1.73
N HIS A 145 0.31 4.79 2.61
CA HIS A 145 0.42 5.20 4.02
C HIS A 145 -0.69 4.72 4.96
N LEU A 146 -1.97 4.94 4.65
CA LEU A 146 -3.09 4.63 5.54
C LEU A 146 -3.37 3.13 5.72
N HIS A 147 -2.72 2.26 4.94
CA HIS A 147 -2.90 0.81 4.90
C HIS A 147 -4.32 0.29 4.60
N ARG A 148 -5.27 1.18 4.27
CA ARG A 148 -6.68 0.85 4.01
C ARG A 148 -7.09 1.31 2.62
N SER A 149 -8.01 0.57 2.00
CA SER A 149 -8.59 0.97 0.72
C SER A 149 -9.62 2.06 0.92
N GLN A 150 -9.47 3.17 0.19
CA GLN A 150 -10.46 4.25 0.20
C GLN A 150 -10.55 4.93 -1.16
N ILE A 151 -11.73 5.43 -1.50
CA ILE A 151 -11.94 6.22 -2.70
C ILE A 151 -12.75 7.44 -2.31
N ILE A 152 -12.16 8.61 -2.57
CA ILE A 152 -12.72 9.90 -2.23
C ILE A 152 -12.88 10.69 -3.52
N HIS A 153 -14.06 11.28 -3.71
CA HIS A 153 -14.30 12.26 -4.75
C HIS A 153 -14.48 13.62 -4.10
N TRP A 154 -13.50 14.49 -4.30
CA TRP A 154 -13.58 15.88 -3.90
C TRP A 154 -13.97 16.74 -5.10
N LYS A 155 -14.91 17.67 -4.89
CA LYS A 155 -15.37 18.59 -5.93
C LYS A 155 -15.50 19.98 -5.35
N ASN A 156 -15.10 21.03 -6.04
CA ASN A 156 -15.40 22.38 -5.59
C ASN A 156 -15.63 23.34 -6.75
N THR A 157 -16.54 24.29 -6.59
CA THR A 157 -16.85 25.27 -7.62
C THR A 157 -16.21 26.61 -7.27
N LYS A 158 -15.95 27.45 -8.29
CA LYS A 158 -15.36 28.79 -8.11
C LYS A 158 -16.14 29.66 -7.12
N ASN A 159 -17.45 29.44 -6.99
CA ASN A 159 -18.35 30.26 -6.17
C ASN A 159 -18.61 29.67 -4.77
N SER A 160 -18.12 28.47 -4.46
CA SER A 160 -18.34 27.83 -3.14
C SER A 160 -17.40 28.43 -2.09
N GLU A 161 -17.94 28.92 -0.97
CA GLU A 161 -17.15 29.53 0.11
C GLU A 161 -16.39 28.50 0.97
N ASN A 162 -16.74 27.21 0.89
CA ASN A 162 -16.15 26.16 1.73
C ASN A 162 -15.32 25.15 0.94
N THR A 163 -14.09 24.89 1.40
CA THR A 163 -13.16 23.89 0.86
C THR A 163 -13.41 22.46 1.37
N GLN A 164 -14.12 22.32 2.50
CA GLN A 164 -14.45 21.04 3.14
C GLN A 164 -15.79 20.44 2.73
N SER A 165 -16.78 21.23 2.27
CA SER A 165 -18.19 20.81 2.18
C SER A 165 -18.52 19.80 1.08
N ASN A 166 -17.54 19.36 0.29
CA ASN A 166 -17.78 18.61 -0.94
C ASN A 166 -16.92 17.34 -1.08
N VAL A 167 -16.55 16.73 0.06
CA VAL A 167 -15.88 15.43 0.09
C VAL A 167 -16.94 14.33 0.05
N VAL A 168 -16.99 13.55 -1.03
CA VAL A 168 -17.86 12.38 -1.17
C VAL A 168 -17.03 11.10 -1.02
N TRP A 169 -17.34 10.30 -0.01
CA TRP A 169 -16.73 8.99 0.18
C TRP A 169 -17.42 7.96 -0.70
N ILE A 170 -16.73 7.48 -1.73
CA ILE A 170 -17.22 6.42 -2.61
C ILE A 170 -16.93 5.05 -1.99
N GLN A 171 -15.75 4.92 -1.38
CA GLN A 171 -15.38 3.77 -0.55
C GLN A 171 -14.78 4.27 0.75
N THR A 172 -15.39 3.89 1.88
CA THR A 172 -14.92 4.29 3.21
C THR A 172 -13.83 3.34 3.72
N PRO A 173 -12.92 3.82 4.57
CA PRO A 173 -11.85 3.01 5.15
C PRO A 173 -12.32 2.07 6.26
N GLN A 174 -13.60 2.13 6.67
CA GLN A 174 -14.17 1.38 7.78
C GLN A 174 -14.81 0.04 7.39
N LEU A 175 -14.71 -0.37 6.12
CA LEU A 175 -15.26 -1.67 5.71
C LEU A 175 -14.54 -2.81 6.45
N SER A 176 -15.32 -3.76 6.97
CA SER A 176 -14.83 -5.02 7.55
C SER A 176 -14.14 -5.93 6.53
N SER A 177 -14.31 -5.67 5.24
CA SER A 177 -13.70 -6.42 4.14
C SER A 177 -13.53 -5.56 2.89
N ILE A 178 -12.51 -5.87 2.09
CA ILE A 178 -12.32 -5.23 0.78
C ILE A 178 -13.50 -5.57 -0.14
N SER A 179 -14.15 -4.55 -0.71
CA SER A 179 -15.04 -4.77 -1.86
C SER A 179 -14.22 -5.23 -3.07
N SER A 180 -14.54 -6.40 -3.60
CA SER A 180 -13.98 -6.90 -4.85
C SER A 180 -14.65 -6.31 -6.10
N GLN A 181 -15.76 -5.59 -5.93
CA GLN A 181 -16.47 -4.98 -7.04
C GLN A 181 -15.63 -3.85 -7.65
N PRO A 182 -15.49 -3.81 -8.98
CA PRO A 182 -14.77 -2.73 -9.65
C PRO A 182 -15.55 -1.42 -9.56
N PHE A 183 -14.85 -0.35 -9.26
CA PHE A 183 -15.37 1.01 -9.28
C PHE A 183 -15.00 1.68 -10.59
N SER A 184 -15.98 2.31 -11.25
CA SER A 184 -15.79 2.97 -12.53
C SER A 184 -16.12 4.45 -12.44
N PHE A 185 -15.23 5.30 -12.95
CA PHE A 185 -15.38 6.75 -12.92
C PHE A 185 -14.96 7.38 -14.23
N LYS A 186 -15.45 8.59 -14.52
CA LYS A 186 -14.96 9.41 -15.62
C LYS A 186 -14.32 10.67 -15.04
N LEU A 187 -13.07 10.93 -15.42
CA LEU A 187 -12.34 12.12 -15.01
C LEU A 187 -12.78 13.29 -15.90
N ASN A 188 -13.33 14.34 -15.30
CA ASN A 188 -13.86 15.50 -16.02
C ASN A 188 -12.93 16.70 -15.86
N ASP A 189 -12.94 17.29 -14.66
CA ASP A 189 -12.17 18.48 -14.30
C ASP A 189 -10.94 18.11 -13.47
N SER A 190 -9.94 18.99 -13.55
CA SER A 190 -8.72 18.96 -12.74
C SER A 190 -8.71 20.09 -11.73
N LEU A 191 -7.85 19.96 -10.72
CA LEU A 191 -7.66 21.01 -9.73
C LEU A 191 -7.08 22.29 -10.35
N LYS A 192 -7.69 23.43 -10.01
CA LYS A 192 -7.27 24.76 -10.44
C LYS A 192 -7.11 25.68 -9.25
N LEU A 193 -6.11 26.56 -9.35
CA LEU A 193 -5.82 27.58 -8.35
C LEU A 193 -6.39 28.93 -8.82
N LEU A 194 -7.09 29.63 -7.92
CA LEU A 194 -7.48 31.02 -8.09
C LEU A 194 -6.81 31.83 -6.98
N GLU A 195 -5.93 32.74 -7.36
CA GLU A 195 -5.35 33.71 -6.43
C GLU A 195 -6.14 35.01 -6.57
N THR A 196 -6.84 35.41 -5.51
CA THR A 196 -7.54 36.69 -5.43
C THR A 196 -6.84 37.59 -4.42
N LYS A 197 -6.62 38.84 -4.81
CA LYS A 197 -6.18 39.88 -3.88
C LYS A 197 -7.43 40.54 -3.31
N GLU A 198 -7.60 40.50 -2.00
CA GLU A 198 -8.58 41.35 -1.35
C GLU A 198 -8.12 42.81 -1.47
N GLU A 199 -8.97 43.64 -2.08
CA GLU A 199 -8.69 45.05 -2.39
C GLU A 199 -8.39 45.89 -1.12
N TYR A 200 -8.97 45.50 0.01
CA TYR A 200 -8.94 46.27 1.26
C TYR A 200 -7.88 45.79 2.27
N THR A 201 -7.58 44.50 2.28
CA THR A 201 -6.65 43.91 3.27
C THR A 201 -5.27 43.63 2.67
N HIS A 202 -5.14 43.67 1.33
CA HIS A 202 -3.97 43.20 0.58
C HIS A 202 -3.55 41.76 0.90
N VAL A 203 -4.42 40.96 1.52
CA VAL A 203 -4.18 39.55 1.78
C VAL A 203 -4.45 38.76 0.51
N ASN A 204 -3.49 37.93 0.11
CA ASN A 204 -3.68 36.98 -0.99
C ASN A 204 -4.55 35.83 -0.48
N GLN A 205 -5.76 35.72 -1.01
CA GLN A 205 -6.61 34.55 -0.82
C GLN A 205 -6.33 33.55 -1.94
N VAL A 206 -6.03 32.32 -1.55
CA VAL A 206 -5.77 31.22 -2.49
C VAL A 206 -6.93 30.24 -2.39
N LYS A 207 -7.69 30.11 -3.47
CA LYS A 207 -8.86 29.23 -3.56
C LYS A 207 -8.60 28.10 -4.55
N VAL A 208 -8.87 26.87 -4.12
CA VAL A 208 -8.78 25.68 -4.99
C VAL A 208 -10.19 25.25 -5.40
N TYR A 209 -10.38 25.03 -6.69
CA TYR A 209 -11.63 24.55 -7.29
C TYR A 209 -11.34 23.47 -8.36
N GLY A 210 -12.37 22.75 -8.81
CA GLY A 210 -12.26 21.63 -9.75
C GLY A 210 -12.70 20.31 -9.13
N GLU A 211 -12.24 19.20 -9.69
CA GLU A 211 -12.54 17.84 -9.20
C GLU A 211 -11.24 17.07 -8.99
N LEU A 212 -11.23 16.20 -7.98
CA LEU A 212 -10.15 15.25 -7.74
C LEU A 212 -10.74 13.93 -7.23
N ILE A 213 -10.41 12.84 -7.93
CA ILE A 213 -10.57 11.49 -7.39
C ILE A 213 -9.29 11.11 -6.66
N SER A 214 -9.39 10.71 -5.40
CA SER A 214 -8.27 10.25 -4.57
C SER A 214 -8.46 8.80 -4.18
N ILE A 215 -7.52 7.95 -4.57
CA ILE A 215 -7.53 6.51 -4.34
C ILE A 215 -6.43 6.17 -3.33
N GLY A 216 -6.83 5.74 -2.13
CA GLY A 216 -5.94 5.11 -1.18
C GLY A 216 -5.87 3.61 -1.45
N VAL A 217 -4.67 3.11 -1.69
CA VAL A 217 -4.42 1.69 -1.95
C VAL A 217 -4.11 0.99 -0.62
N PRO A 218 -4.74 -0.17 -0.33
CA PRO A 218 -4.46 -0.91 0.89
C PRO A 218 -3.03 -1.45 0.88
N SER A 219 -2.55 -1.81 2.06
CA SER A 219 -1.26 -2.49 2.19
C SER A 219 -1.28 -3.87 1.53
N CYS A 220 -0.20 -4.23 0.85
CA CYS A 220 -0.01 -5.56 0.27
C CYS A 220 0.56 -6.59 1.28
N THR A 221 0.72 -6.20 2.54
CA THR A 221 1.20 -7.05 3.63
C THR A 221 0.21 -7.11 4.78
N TYR A 222 -0.03 -8.32 5.28
CA TYR A 222 -0.84 -8.54 6.49
C TYR A 222 -0.11 -8.11 7.78
N ARG A 223 1.16 -7.70 7.69
CA ARG A 223 1.97 -7.22 8.82
C ARG A 223 1.70 -5.75 9.17
N SER A 224 0.99 -5.01 8.33
CA SER A 224 0.70 -3.58 8.54
C SER A 224 -0.47 -3.33 9.51
N GLY A 225 -0.78 -4.26 10.40
CA GLY A 225 -1.87 -4.13 11.39
C GLY A 225 -3.30 -4.28 10.86
N TYR A 226 -3.50 -4.46 9.54
CA TYR A 226 -4.83 -4.60 8.92
C TYR A 226 -4.94 -5.84 8.02
N PRO A 227 -4.77 -7.06 8.56
CA PRO A 227 -4.62 -8.27 7.76
C PRO A 227 -5.89 -8.66 6.99
N HIS A 228 -7.07 -8.29 7.49
CA HIS A 228 -8.37 -8.57 6.87
C HIS A 228 -8.69 -7.69 5.64
N ILE A 229 -7.94 -6.59 5.45
CA ILE A 229 -8.11 -5.64 4.34
C ILE A 229 -6.81 -5.40 3.56
N SER A 230 -5.92 -6.39 3.57
CA SER A 230 -4.72 -6.36 2.73
C SER A 230 -5.03 -6.73 1.27
N GLY A 231 -4.38 -6.07 0.33
CA GLY A 231 -4.71 -6.22 -1.08
C GLY A 231 -3.72 -5.58 -2.05
N ILE A 232 -3.98 -5.76 -3.33
CA ILE A 232 -3.25 -5.09 -4.42
C ILE A 232 -4.27 -4.31 -5.25
N GLY A 233 -4.05 -3.00 -5.41
CA GLY A 233 -4.85 -2.18 -6.31
C GLY A 233 -4.59 -2.53 -7.77
N LEU A 234 -5.66 -2.73 -8.54
CA LEU A 234 -5.63 -2.86 -9.99
C LEU A 234 -6.35 -1.66 -10.60
N LEU A 235 -5.60 -0.86 -11.34
CA LEU A 235 -6.09 0.35 -12.00
C LEU A 235 -6.01 0.20 -13.52
N GLN A 236 -7.11 0.49 -14.19
CA GLN A 236 -7.21 0.58 -15.64
C GLN A 236 -7.55 2.03 -16.01
N LEU A 237 -6.76 2.59 -16.92
CA LEU A 237 -6.92 3.94 -17.45
C LEU A 237 -7.23 3.83 -18.94
N TYR A 238 -8.20 4.61 -19.42
CA TYR A 238 -8.61 4.66 -20.82
C TYR A 238 -8.45 6.08 -21.37
N LYS A 239 -8.10 6.20 -22.67
CA LYS A 239 -7.86 7.52 -23.32
C LYS A 239 -9.04 8.49 -23.22
N ASN A 240 -10.26 7.98 -23.15
CA ASN A 240 -11.48 8.77 -22.96
C ASN A 240 -11.66 9.30 -21.52
N LYS A 241 -10.61 9.23 -20.70
CA LYS A 241 -10.58 9.63 -19.28
C LYS A 241 -11.47 8.78 -18.37
N SER A 242 -11.95 7.63 -18.83
CA SER A 242 -12.56 6.63 -17.95
C SER A 242 -11.48 5.89 -17.16
N ILE A 243 -11.79 5.58 -15.91
CA ILE A 243 -10.94 4.78 -15.03
C ILE A 243 -11.75 3.66 -14.39
N VAL A 244 -11.11 2.51 -14.21
CA VAL A 244 -11.67 1.38 -13.46
C VAL A 244 -10.66 0.98 -12.40
N TYR A 245 -11.10 0.92 -11.15
CA TYR A 245 -10.27 0.53 -10.01
C TYR A 245 -10.92 -0.62 -9.25
N THR A 246 -10.14 -1.64 -8.94
CA THR A 246 -10.55 -2.75 -8.06
C THR A 246 -9.40 -3.12 -7.17
N VAL A 247 -9.70 -3.75 -6.03
CA VAL A 247 -8.69 -4.29 -5.14
C VAL A 247 -8.75 -5.80 -5.21
N LEU A 248 -7.62 -6.41 -5.53
CA LEU A 248 -7.42 -7.85 -5.45
C LEU A 248 -7.09 -8.21 -3.99
N PRO A 249 -7.99 -8.88 -3.26
CA PRO A 249 -7.75 -9.21 -1.87
C PRO A 249 -6.60 -10.20 -1.75
N LEU A 250 -5.75 -9.98 -0.75
CA LEU A 250 -4.71 -10.93 -0.36
C LEU A 250 -5.18 -11.71 0.84
N TYR A 251 -5.23 -13.04 0.70
CA TYR A 251 -5.62 -13.89 1.81
C TYR A 251 -4.60 -13.84 2.94
N ASN A 252 -5.10 -13.63 4.15
CA ASN A 252 -4.32 -13.74 5.36
C ASN A 252 -3.75 -15.17 5.50
N ARG A 253 -2.43 -15.27 5.65
CA ARG A 253 -1.73 -16.56 5.77
C ARG A 253 -1.59 -17.05 7.21
N TYR A 254 -2.01 -16.28 8.21
CA TYR A 254 -1.95 -16.70 9.61
C TYR A 254 -2.69 -18.03 9.84
N CYS A 255 -3.89 -18.20 9.26
CA CYS A 255 -4.61 -19.47 9.32
C CYS A 255 -3.83 -20.62 8.66
N THR A 256 -3.15 -20.36 7.54
CA THR A 256 -2.32 -21.37 6.87
C THR A 256 -1.12 -21.76 7.73
N ILE A 257 -0.45 -20.78 8.35
CA ILE A 257 0.69 -21.01 9.25
C ILE A 257 0.23 -21.80 10.47
N PHE A 258 -0.92 -21.47 11.05
CA PHE A 258 -1.52 -22.22 12.16
C PHE A 258 -1.71 -23.69 11.81
N ILE A 259 -2.32 -23.97 10.66
CA ILE A 259 -2.53 -25.33 10.17
C ILE A 259 -1.19 -26.07 10.03
N TYR A 260 -0.15 -25.40 9.51
CA TYR A 260 1.18 -26.00 9.42
C TYR A 260 1.78 -26.31 10.80
N CYS A 261 1.70 -25.38 11.76
CA CYS A 261 2.17 -25.60 13.14
C CYS A 261 1.46 -26.80 13.78
N LEU A 262 0.14 -26.87 13.66
CA LEU A 262 -0.67 -27.97 14.17
C LEU A 262 -0.22 -29.33 13.59
N PHE A 263 -0.03 -29.41 12.26
CA PHE A 263 0.45 -30.63 11.62
C PHE A 263 1.87 -31.00 12.08
N ILE A 264 2.78 -30.03 12.17
CA ILE A 264 4.15 -30.26 12.65
C ILE A 264 4.12 -30.85 14.06
N THR A 265 3.33 -30.26 14.96
CA THR A 265 3.15 -30.72 16.34
C THR A 265 2.61 -32.14 16.39
N ILE A 266 1.60 -32.47 15.59
CA ILE A 266 1.05 -33.82 15.48
C ILE A 266 2.12 -34.81 14.98
N PHE A 267 2.87 -34.49 13.93
CA PHE A 267 3.89 -35.38 13.37
C PHE A 267 5.06 -35.61 14.34
N ILE A 268 5.52 -34.56 15.03
CA ILE A 268 6.54 -34.68 16.07
C ILE A 268 6.03 -35.58 17.21
N GLY A 269 4.80 -35.35 17.66
CA GLY A 269 4.16 -36.17 18.70
C GLY A 269 4.04 -37.64 18.31
N LEU A 270 3.57 -37.95 17.10
CA LEU A 270 3.47 -39.31 16.59
C LEU A 270 4.84 -40.00 16.48
N LYS A 271 5.86 -39.28 15.99
CA LYS A 271 7.23 -39.79 15.90
C LYS A 271 7.80 -40.09 17.29
N PHE A 272 7.55 -39.22 18.26
CA PHE A 272 7.96 -39.42 19.65
C PHE A 272 7.27 -40.63 20.29
N ILE A 273 5.95 -40.77 20.11
CA ILE A 273 5.18 -41.95 20.56
C ILE A 273 5.76 -43.24 19.96
N PHE A 274 6.05 -43.26 18.65
CA PHE A 274 6.62 -44.43 17.99
C PHE A 274 8.00 -44.79 18.53
N TYR A 275 8.89 -43.80 18.68
CA TYR A 275 10.24 -43.98 19.23
C TYR A 275 10.20 -44.57 20.65
N CYS A 276 9.39 -43.97 21.53
CA CYS A 276 9.27 -44.44 22.91
C CYS A 276 8.55 -45.79 23.01
N SER A 277 7.56 -46.08 22.17
CA SER A 277 6.87 -47.38 22.13
C SER A 277 7.83 -48.51 21.78
N ASN A 278 8.79 -48.27 20.88
CA ASN A 278 9.84 -49.24 20.55
C ASN A 278 10.77 -49.52 21.75
N ILE A 279 11.16 -48.47 22.49
CA ILE A 279 12.01 -48.58 23.68
C ILE A 279 11.29 -49.30 24.83
N LEU A 280 10.04 -48.93 25.10
CA LEU A 280 9.20 -49.46 26.18
C LEU A 280 8.53 -50.80 25.84
N SER A 281 8.85 -51.38 24.68
CA SER A 281 8.25 -52.64 24.19
C SER A 281 8.38 -53.80 25.18
N LYS A 282 9.42 -53.80 26.03
CA LYS A 282 9.66 -54.81 27.07
C LYS A 282 8.77 -54.67 28.32
N PHE A 283 8.12 -53.52 28.54
CA PHE A 283 7.35 -53.23 29.76
C PHE A 283 5.90 -52.87 29.43
N LYS A 284 5.03 -53.88 29.25
CA LYS A 284 3.63 -53.72 28.78
C LYS A 284 2.78 -52.73 29.58
N PHE A 285 2.90 -52.71 30.91
CA PHE A 285 2.12 -51.82 31.78
C PHE A 285 2.58 -50.36 31.65
N TRP A 286 3.89 -50.13 31.79
CA TRP A 286 4.50 -48.81 31.66
C TRP A 286 4.31 -48.20 30.25
N ARG A 287 4.29 -49.03 29.21
CA ARG A 287 3.98 -48.58 27.84
C ARG A 287 2.58 -47.96 27.72
N LYS A 288 1.56 -48.53 28.38
CA LYS A 288 0.19 -47.99 28.35
C LYS A 288 0.08 -46.66 29.08
N ILE A 289 0.67 -46.56 30.27
CA ILE A 289 0.70 -45.32 31.06
C ILE A 289 1.41 -44.21 30.27
N PHE A 290 2.60 -44.52 29.73
CA PHE A 290 3.38 -43.56 28.95
C PHE A 290 2.65 -43.09 27.68
N LEU A 291 1.98 -44.00 26.97
CA LEU A 291 1.22 -43.63 25.77
C LEU A 291 0.05 -42.70 26.13
N LEU A 292 -0.66 -42.99 27.22
CA LEU A 292 -1.76 -42.15 27.70
C LEU A 292 -1.25 -40.76 28.12
N THR A 293 -0.17 -40.66 28.90
CA THR A 293 0.38 -39.36 29.31
C THR A 293 0.90 -38.55 28.12
N THR A 294 1.54 -39.20 27.15
CA THR A 294 2.03 -38.54 25.93
C THR A 294 0.88 -38.02 25.08
N ILE A 295 -0.21 -38.78 24.93
CA ILE A 295 -1.41 -38.31 24.23
C ILE A 295 -2.04 -37.11 24.95
N ILE A 296 -2.15 -37.16 26.29
CA ILE A 296 -2.67 -36.05 27.09
C ILE A 296 -1.81 -34.79 26.91
N LEU A 297 -0.48 -34.91 26.96
CA LEU A 297 0.44 -33.80 26.74
C LEU A 297 0.34 -33.24 25.32
N LEU A 298 0.18 -34.09 24.31
CA LEU A 298 -0.01 -33.66 22.92
C LEU A 298 -1.33 -32.89 22.75
N LEU A 299 -2.42 -33.39 23.33
CA LEU A 299 -3.71 -32.70 23.31
C LEU A 299 -3.65 -31.36 24.06
N LEU A 300 -2.96 -31.31 25.19
CA LEU A 300 -2.74 -30.06 25.94
C LEU A 300 -1.95 -29.06 25.11
N LEU A 301 -0.90 -29.51 24.41
CA LEU A 301 -0.07 -28.63 23.58
C LEU A 301 -0.86 -28.10 22.38
N ILE A 302 -1.66 -28.94 21.72
CA ILE A 302 -2.60 -28.53 20.67
C ILE A 302 -3.61 -27.52 21.21
N PHE A 303 -4.16 -27.74 22.42
CA PHE A 303 -5.09 -26.82 23.04
C PHE A 303 -4.45 -25.45 23.31
N ILE A 304 -3.23 -25.41 23.86
CA ILE A 304 -2.47 -24.18 24.08
C ILE A 304 -2.19 -23.47 22.76
N GLU A 305 -1.77 -24.19 21.72
CA GLU A 305 -1.58 -23.61 20.38
C GLU A 305 -2.88 -22.98 19.87
N CYS A 306 -4.01 -23.68 19.95
CA CYS A 306 -5.31 -23.13 19.58
C CYS A 306 -5.64 -21.85 20.36
N GLU A 307 -5.45 -21.82 21.68
CA GLU A 307 -5.69 -20.61 22.48
C GLU A 307 -4.78 -19.45 22.09
N VAL A 308 -3.47 -19.69 21.97
CA VAL A 308 -2.51 -18.67 21.56
C VAL A 308 -2.89 -18.10 20.19
N PHE A 309 -3.26 -18.96 19.24
CA PHE A 309 -3.69 -18.51 17.92
C PHE A 309 -5.03 -17.78 17.92
N VAL A 310 -5.98 -18.16 18.77
CA VAL A 310 -7.23 -17.39 18.97
C VAL A 310 -6.92 -16.01 19.56
N GLN A 311 -5.98 -15.91 20.50
CA GLN A 311 -5.57 -14.63 21.06
C GLN A 311 -4.84 -13.76 20.03
N ILE A 312 -3.89 -14.34 19.28
CA ILE A 312 -3.21 -13.66 18.17
C ILE A 312 -4.25 -13.21 17.13
N GLY A 313 -5.19 -14.06 16.74
CA GLY A 313 -6.25 -13.74 15.79
C GLY A 313 -7.28 -12.70 16.29
N LYS A 314 -7.30 -12.36 17.58
CA LYS A 314 -8.07 -11.20 18.09
C LYS A 314 -7.28 -9.89 17.99
N VAL A 315 -5.96 -9.96 17.92
CA VAL A 315 -5.05 -8.81 17.76
C VAL A 315 -4.89 -8.41 16.28
N PHE A 316 -5.30 -9.28 15.36
CA PHE A 316 -5.12 -9.18 13.90
C PHE A 316 -6.44 -9.31 13.15
#